data_AF-A0A519MG05-F1
#
_entry.id   AF-A0A519MG05-F1
#
_cell.length_a   1.000
_cell.length_b   1.000
_cell.length_c   1.000
_cell.angle_alpha   90.00
_cell.angle_beta   90.00
_cell.angle_gamma   90.00
#
_symmetry.space_group_name_H-M   'P 1'
#
loop_
_entity.id
_entity.type
_entity.pdbx_description
1 polymer ?
#
loop_
_entity_poly.entity_id
_entity_poly.type
_entity_poly.pdbx_seq_one_letter_code
_entity_poly.pdbx_strand_id
1 'polypeptide(L)'
;MISETERHFINRSGWLRAAVLGANDGILSTTSLAIGIAAASTSRDPIVLAAIAGVVAGALSMAAGEYVSVSSQSDIEHSDLEREKSELEEMPEAELTELTDIYINRGLTPALAKEVAMQLT
;
A
#
# COMPACT_ATOMS: atom_id res chain seq x y z
N MET A 1 32.91 -9.74 -12.35
CA MET A 1 31.49 -9.63 -12.70
C MET A 1 30.93 -8.48 -11.88
N ILE A 2 30.66 -7.34 -12.52
CA ILE A 2 30.20 -6.13 -11.83
C ILE A 2 28.73 -6.36 -11.51
N SER A 3 28.41 -6.58 -10.23
CA SER A 3 27.04 -6.47 -9.75
C SER A 3 26.73 -4.99 -9.68
N GLU A 4 26.15 -4.43 -10.75
CA GLU A 4 25.44 -3.17 -10.60
C GLU A 4 24.25 -3.44 -9.68
N THR A 5 24.24 -2.79 -8.52
CA THR A 5 23.08 -2.77 -7.64
C THR A 5 21.98 -2.01 -8.37
N GLU A 6 21.11 -2.76 -9.07
CA GLU A 6 19.94 -2.21 -9.72
C GLU A 6 19.08 -1.51 -8.64
N ARG A 7 18.96 -0.19 -8.74
CA ARG A 7 18.18 0.58 -7.77
C ARG A 7 16.71 0.29 -8.02
N HIS A 8 16.15 -0.70 -7.32
CA HIS A 8 14.72 -0.96 -7.35
C HIS A 8 13.96 0.19 -6.67
N PHE A 9 13.35 1.07 -7.48
CA PHE A 9 12.55 2.20 -7.02
C PHE A 9 11.20 1.81 -6.41
N ILE A 10 10.87 0.52 -6.41
CA ILE A 10 9.54 -0.01 -6.07
C ILE A 10 9.12 0.34 -4.63
N ASN A 11 10.03 0.29 -3.65
CA ASN A 11 9.72 0.66 -2.27
C ASN A 11 9.42 2.16 -2.06
N ARG A 12 9.76 3.02 -3.03
CA ARG A 12 9.41 4.46 -2.97
C ARG A 12 8.05 4.77 -3.61
N SER A 13 7.39 3.77 -4.20
CA SER A 13 6.14 3.99 -4.94
C SER A 13 4.97 4.38 -4.04
N GLY A 14 4.81 3.71 -2.88
CA GLY A 14 3.66 3.91 -1.99
C GLY A 14 3.53 5.32 -1.43
N TRP A 15 4.59 5.83 -0.78
CA TRP A 15 4.59 7.18 -0.22
C TRP A 15 4.51 8.27 -1.29
N LEU A 16 5.14 8.04 -2.46
CA LEU A 16 5.09 8.99 -3.56
C LEU A 16 3.68 9.07 -4.15
N ARG A 17 3.00 7.93 -4.32
CA ARG A 17 1.59 7.86 -4.74
C ARG A 17 0.71 8.64 -3.78
N ALA A 18 0.83 8.38 -2.47
CA ALA A 18 0.05 9.06 -1.44
C ALA A 18 0.32 10.57 -1.45
N ALA A 19 1.58 11.00 -1.58
CA ALA A 19 1.96 12.40 -1.63
C ALA A 19 1.42 13.12 -2.88
N VAL A 20 1.49 12.49 -4.06
CA VAL A 20 1.01 13.08 -5.33
C VAL A 20 -0.51 13.21 -5.32
N LEU A 21 -1.24 12.16 -4.89
CA LEU A 21 -2.69 12.22 -4.75
C LEU A 21 -3.10 13.28 -3.71
N GLY A 22 -2.39 13.33 -2.58
CA GLY A 22 -2.64 14.32 -1.54
C GLY A 22 -2.42 15.76 -2.00
N ALA A 23 -1.35 16.01 -2.77
CA ALA A 23 -1.10 17.32 -3.35
C ALA A 23 -2.18 17.73 -4.36
N ASN A 24 -2.57 16.80 -5.24
CA ASN A 24 -3.59 17.04 -6.25
C ASN A 24 -4.95 17.37 -5.63
N ASP A 25 -5.40 16.53 -4.69
CA ASP A 25 -6.67 16.74 -3.99
C ASP A 25 -6.63 17.99 -3.11
N GLY A 26 -5.49 18.26 -2.43
CA GLY A 26 -5.31 19.44 -1.61
C GLY A 26 -5.42 20.74 -2.40
N ILE A 27 -4.79 20.83 -3.58
CA ILE A 27 -4.89 22.01 -4.46
C ILE A 27 -6.32 22.20 -4.95
N LEU A 28 -6.95 21.13 -5.47
CA LEU A 28 -8.28 21.22 -6.05
C LEU A 28 -9.32 21.57 -4.98
N SER A 29 -9.36 20.83 -3.89
CA SER A 29 -10.35 21.02 -2.81
C SER A 29 -10.22 22.38 -2.13
N THR A 30 -9.00 22.82 -1.80
CA THR A 30 -8.78 24.12 -1.15
C THR A 30 -9.14 25.28 -2.06
N THR A 31 -8.77 25.20 -3.35
CA THR A 31 -9.07 26.25 -4.32
C THR A 31 -10.56 26.34 -4.60
N SER A 32 -11.24 25.21 -4.81
CA SER A 32 -12.69 25.15 -4.98
C SER A 32 -13.44 25.69 -3.76
N LEU A 33 -13.00 25.34 -2.55
CA LEU A 33 -13.57 25.86 -1.30
C LEU A 33 -13.38 27.38 -1.20
N ALA A 34 -12.16 27.88 -1.43
CA ALA A 34 -11.86 29.30 -1.37
C ALA A 34 -12.67 30.11 -2.40
N ILE A 35 -12.78 29.62 -3.63
CA ILE A 35 -13.61 30.25 -4.68
C ILE A 35 -15.09 30.25 -4.29
N GLY A 36 -15.60 29.14 -3.75
CA GLY A 36 -16.99 29.03 -3.31
C GLY A 36 -17.34 30.03 -2.21
N ILE A 37 -16.47 30.18 -1.20
CA ILE A 37 -16.66 31.16 -0.13
C ILE A 37 -16.49 32.59 -0.66
N ALA A 38 -15.53 32.82 -1.57
CA ALA A 38 -15.33 34.13 -2.19
C ALA A 38 -16.55 34.60 -2.98
N ALA A 39 -17.25 33.68 -3.67
CA ALA A 39 -18.47 34.01 -4.40
C ALA A 39 -19.64 34.40 -3.47
N ALA A 40 -19.62 33.95 -2.22
CA ALA A 40 -20.66 34.17 -1.22
C ALA A 40 -20.29 35.20 -0.15
N SER A 41 -19.11 35.82 -0.23
CA SER A 41 -18.58 36.72 0.80
C SER A 41 -18.20 38.10 0.25
N THR A 42 -18.38 39.13 1.07
CA THR A 42 -17.97 40.51 0.78
C THR A 42 -16.65 40.89 1.44
N SER A 43 -16.10 40.04 2.31
CA SER A 43 -14.85 40.27 3.04
C SER A 43 -13.86 39.11 2.87
N ARG A 44 -12.57 39.37 3.15
CA ARG A 44 -11.49 38.37 2.94
C ARG A 44 -11.37 37.36 4.07
N ASP A 45 -11.73 37.74 5.29
CA ASP A 45 -11.51 36.92 6.48
C ASP A 45 -12.19 35.54 6.38
N PRO A 46 -13.45 35.42 5.91
CA PRO A 46 -14.08 34.11 5.76
C PRO A 46 -13.38 33.21 4.73
N ILE A 47 -12.82 33.80 3.67
CA ILE A 47 -12.10 33.07 2.61
C ILE A 47 -10.82 32.47 3.18
N VAL A 48 -10.02 33.28 3.89
CA VAL A 48 -8.74 32.84 4.48
C VAL A 48 -8.99 31.79 5.56
N LEU A 49 -9.97 32.01 6.43
CA LEU A 49 -10.33 31.06 7.48
C LEU A 49 -10.76 29.72 6.88
N ALA A 50 -11.63 29.72 5.87
CA ALA A 50 -12.09 28.51 5.22
C ALA A 50 -10.96 27.77 4.48
N ALA A 51 -10.06 28.48 3.81
CA ALA A 51 -8.92 27.89 3.12
C ALA A 51 -7.97 27.19 4.11
N ILE A 52 -7.61 27.85 5.21
CA ILE A 52 -6.73 27.25 6.24
C ILE A 52 -7.42 26.05 6.89
N ALA A 53 -8.69 26.18 7.27
CA ALA A 53 -9.44 25.08 7.84
C ALA A 53 -9.53 23.88 6.87
N GLY A 54 -9.77 24.14 5.58
CA GLY A 54 -9.82 23.12 4.53
C GLY A 54 -8.50 22.39 4.34
N VAL A 55 -7.38 23.11 4.29
CA VAL A 55 -6.04 22.49 4.19
C VAL A 55 -5.75 21.61 5.40
N VAL A 56 -6.00 22.10 6.61
CA VAL A 56 -5.74 21.35 7.85
C VAL A 56 -6.63 20.11 7.93
N ALA A 57 -7.94 20.26 7.69
CA ALA A 57 -8.88 19.15 7.71
C ALA A 57 -8.55 18.11 6.64
N GLY A 58 -8.24 18.54 5.41
CA GLY A 58 -7.85 17.66 4.31
C GLY A 58 -6.57 16.89 4.61
N ALA A 59 -5.52 17.58 5.07
CA ALA A 59 -4.25 16.96 5.42
C ALA A 59 -4.40 15.91 6.54
N LEU A 60 -5.14 16.22 7.61
CA LEU A 60 -5.40 15.29 8.69
C LEU A 60 -6.21 14.08 8.22
N SER A 61 -7.25 14.29 7.42
CA SER A 61 -8.08 13.21 6.88
C SER A 61 -7.28 12.27 6.00
N MET A 62 -6.42 12.81 5.13
CA MET A 62 -5.58 12.01 4.24
C MET A 62 -4.50 11.24 5.00
N ALA A 63 -3.84 11.89 5.98
CA ALA A 63 -2.85 11.23 6.82
C ALA A 63 -3.45 10.09 7.64
N ALA A 64 -4.61 10.33 8.27
CA ALA A 64 -5.33 9.29 9.02
C ALA A 64 -5.78 8.14 8.12
N GLY A 65 -6.30 8.45 6.92
CA GLY A 65 -6.74 7.44 5.96
C GLY A 65 -5.60 6.54 5.46
N GLU A 66 -4.46 7.12 5.10
CA GLU A 66 -3.29 6.34 4.66
C GLU A 66 -2.71 5.51 5.82
N TYR A 67 -2.64 6.07 7.04
CA TYR A 67 -2.18 5.32 8.22
C TYR A 67 -3.05 4.07 8.45
N VAL A 68 -4.38 4.24 8.49
CA VAL A 68 -5.31 3.12 8.69
C VAL A 68 -5.19 2.11 7.55
N SER A 69 -5.05 2.58 6.30
CA SER A 69 -4.90 1.69 5.15
C SER A 69 -3.64 0.83 5.24
N VAL A 70 -2.49 1.43 5.57
CA VAL A 70 -1.22 0.71 5.71
C VAL A 70 -1.23 -0.21 6.92
N SER A 71 -1.78 0.23 8.06
CA SER A 71 -1.88 -0.63 9.25
C SER A 71 -2.78 -1.84 9.00
N SER A 72 -3.93 -1.66 8.36
CA SER A 72 -4.82 -2.79 8.03
C SER A 72 -4.20 -3.78 7.05
N GLN A 73 -3.40 -3.31 6.08
CA GLN A 73 -2.65 -4.22 5.20
C GLN A 73 -1.62 -5.03 5.99
N SER A 74 -0.86 -4.36 6.87
CA SER A 74 0.12 -5.03 7.74
C SER A 74 -0.54 -6.05 8.67
N ASP A 75 -1.73 -5.76 9.21
CA ASP A 75 -2.45 -6.68 10.09
C ASP A 75 -2.94 -7.93 9.33
N ILE A 76 -3.43 -7.76 8.10
CA ILE A 76 -3.82 -8.87 7.22
C ILE A 76 -2.60 -9.74 6.89
N GLU A 77 -1.49 -9.14 6.45
CA GLU A 77 -0.26 -9.86 6.15
C GLU A 77 0.26 -10.65 7.37
N HIS A 78 0.19 -10.04 8.56
CA HIS A 78 0.60 -10.73 9.78
C HIS A 78 -0.32 -11.91 10.10
N SER A 79 -1.63 -11.74 9.98
CA SER A 79 -2.60 -12.82 10.19
C SER A 79 -2.40 -13.96 9.19
N ASP A 80 -2.14 -13.64 7.92
CA ASP A 80 -1.88 -14.64 6.88
C ASP A 80 -0.59 -15.41 7.15
N LEU A 81 0.47 -14.74 7.62
CA LEU A 81 1.72 -15.39 8.01
C LEU A 81 1.54 -16.35 9.20
N GLU A 82 0.75 -15.99 10.21
CA GLU A 82 0.50 -16.87 11.36
C GLU A 82 -0.37 -18.07 10.97
N ARG A 83 -1.32 -17.89 10.05
CA ARG A 83 -2.09 -18.99 9.46
C ARG A 83 -1.18 -19.93 8.69
N GLU A 84 -0.34 -19.41 7.79
CA GLU A 84 0.59 -20.21 6.98
C GLU A 84 1.56 -21.02 7.85
N LYS A 85 2.11 -20.43 8.92
CA LYS A 85 2.96 -21.15 9.88
C LYS A 85 2.23 -22.33 10.52
N SER A 86 0.95 -22.13 10.88
CA SER A 86 0.14 -23.20 11.48
C SER A 86 -0.12 -24.31 10.46
N GLU A 87 -0.39 -23.95 9.19
CA GLU A 87 -0.59 -24.92 8.11
C GLU A 87 0.68 -25.72 7.78
N LEU A 88 1.85 -25.09 7.83
CA LEU A 88 3.15 -25.76 7.70
C LEU A 88 3.41 -26.79 8.81
N GLU A 89 2.96 -26.53 10.04
CA GLU A 89 3.11 -27.45 11.17
C GLU A 89 2.05 -28.57 11.15
N GLU A 90 0.80 -28.24 10.84
CA GLU A 90 -0.33 -29.17 10.94
C GLU A 90 -0.55 -30.02 9.68
N MET A 91 -0.18 -29.51 8.49
CA MET A 91 -0.48 -30.13 7.19
C MET A 91 0.72 -30.15 6.22
N PRO A 92 1.91 -30.63 6.64
CA PRO A 92 3.15 -30.52 5.84
C PRO A 92 3.09 -31.21 4.45
N GLU A 93 2.32 -32.29 4.30
CA GLU A 93 2.16 -32.95 3.00
C GLU A 93 1.31 -32.14 2.02
N ALA A 94 0.32 -31.41 2.52
CA ALA A 94 -0.51 -30.52 1.70
C ALA A 94 0.30 -29.31 1.25
N GLU A 95 1.04 -28.68 2.16
CA GLU A 95 1.92 -27.55 1.88
C GLU A 95 3.04 -27.89 0.88
N LEU A 96 3.64 -29.08 1.00
CA LEU A 96 4.63 -29.56 0.03
C LEU A 96 4.00 -29.69 -1.38
N THR A 97 2.75 -30.13 -1.46
CA THR A 97 2.02 -30.24 -2.72
C THR A 97 1.71 -28.86 -3.31
N GLU A 98 1.23 -27.93 -2.47
CA GLU A 98 0.97 -26.55 -2.87
C GLU A 98 2.24 -25.86 -3.39
N LEU A 99 3.35 -25.95 -2.65
CA LEU A 99 4.62 -25.36 -3.06
C LEU A 99 5.14 -25.98 -4.37
N THR A 100 4.97 -27.30 -4.54
CA THR A 100 5.30 -27.98 -5.79
C THR A 100 4.49 -27.41 -6.96
N ASP A 101 3.17 -27.22 -6.78
CA ASP A 101 2.29 -26.67 -7.81
C ASP A 101 2.60 -25.20 -8.13
N ILE A 102 2.97 -24.38 -7.14
CA ILE A 102 3.47 -23.01 -7.36
C ILE A 102 4.67 -23.01 -8.30
N TYR A 103 5.62 -23.91 -8.08
CA TYR A 103 6.82 -24.00 -8.91
C TYR A 103 6.55 -24.57 -10.31
N ILE A 104 5.60 -25.49 -10.46
CA ILE A 104 5.12 -25.94 -11.77
C ILE A 104 4.51 -24.77 -12.54
N ASN A 105 3.66 -23.97 -11.90
CA ASN A 105 3.04 -22.79 -12.52
C ASN A 105 4.06 -21.70 -12.90
N ARG A 106 5.20 -21.63 -12.19
CA ARG A 106 6.35 -20.79 -12.55
C ARG A 106 7.19 -21.35 -13.71
N GLY A 107 6.92 -22.57 -14.15
CA GLY A 107 7.53 -23.20 -15.34
C GLY A 107 8.53 -24.32 -15.07
N LEU A 108 8.68 -24.78 -13.82
CA LEU A 108 9.51 -25.95 -13.52
C LEU A 108 8.83 -27.25 -13.97
N THR A 109 9.62 -28.26 -14.33
CA THR A 109 9.08 -29.61 -14.56
C THR A 109 8.57 -30.18 -13.24
N PRO A 110 7.55 -31.07 -13.23
CA PRO A 110 7.01 -31.60 -11.98
C PRO A 110 8.05 -32.27 -11.08
N ALA A 111 9.02 -32.97 -11.67
CA ALA A 111 10.11 -33.59 -10.93
C ALA A 111 11.02 -32.55 -10.24
N LEU A 112 11.43 -31.50 -10.96
CA LEU A 112 12.30 -30.46 -10.41
C LEU A 112 11.54 -29.56 -9.41
N ALA A 113 10.27 -29.26 -9.68
CA ALA A 113 9.41 -28.50 -8.77
C ALA A 113 9.28 -29.21 -7.40
N LYS A 114 9.05 -30.53 -7.42
CA LYS A 114 8.97 -31.33 -6.20
C LYS A 114 10.31 -31.36 -5.45
N GLU A 115 11.42 -31.52 -6.16
CA GLU A 115 12.76 -31.50 -5.57
C GLU A 115 13.05 -30.14 -4.90
N VAL A 116 12.70 -29.04 -5.55
CA VAL A 116 12.85 -27.68 -5.00
C VAL A 116 11.97 -27.50 -3.77
N ALA A 117 10.69 -27.89 -3.84
CA ALA A 117 9.77 -27.78 -2.71
C ALA A 117 10.28 -28.56 -1.49
N MET A 118 10.72 -29.81 -1.67
CA MET A 118 11.32 -30.62 -0.60
C MET A 118 12.58 -30.04 0.03
N GLN A 119 13.32 -29.16 -0.68
CA GLN A 119 14.51 -28.51 -0.14
C GLN A 119 14.19 -27.21 0.61
N LEU A 120 12.98 -26.65 0.41
CA LEU A 120 12.54 -25.38 0.98
C LEU A 120 11.57 -25.55 2.16
N THR A 121 11.03 -26.75 2.35
CA THR A 121 10.14 -27.14 3.45
C THR A 121 10.87 -28.10 4.38
#